data_AF-A0A6S7IKM8-F1
#
_entry.id   AF-A0A6S7IKM8-F1
#
_cell.length_a   1.000
_cell.length_b   1.000
_cell.length_c   1.000
_cell.angle_alpha   90.00
_cell.angle_beta   90.00
_cell.angle_gamma   90.00
#
_symmetry.space_group_name_H-M   'P 1'
#
loop_
_entity.id
_entity.type
_entity.pdbx_description
1 polymer ?
#
loop_
_entity_poly.entity_id
_entity_poly.type
_entity_poly.pdbx_seq_one_letter_code
_entity_poly.pdbx_strand_id
1 'polypeptide(L)'
;VAHSYVIRDLEEYRELIQKHDQLVLKLEHAQAVFEEKGERPEHKLKPIIGEKVDSINHCDEELRGTQTELDTAKNAEPELTNAAIVTFKTLRDAKIASQVLWQAKPYNTFVEPAPEPKDIIWANLTNSVLNKWIRWTIISIFLFFLVIFWMIPVGIVSSLVSLQSLQEKVEFLEFVNDFPEAVKGIIEGVLSTIALVIFFAILPMLLAFMSKKEGVMTNSGVQKSVIGKMFIFTIVNKFLMLVLAGAFLNQITDVIDDPGSLPSLLAESLPAMALFFTNFAMLQSLMGHALRLLRIGPLIVIHIKRKWLAKTARELKNVWAPPCPNYGVMVPNDLYIFVIGVAYCIQAPYVIPFIMLYFGFGYIVHFYSMVYVMRPPFHSGGRMWPKTFNRMLLIIVVFQVLMIGVFGLKKNAVVSALSLPPLFFTIIFKIVIMLYFERVSKPMELDKEEEKSEKAEEKVQEEADEEYLQAAHNCFVATTTVPGLFLLSTDDPSESNGPTNEDKADIQGSSGAKDQETTKLVEADSPQETTPM
;
A
#
# COMPACT_ATOMS: atom_id res chain seq x y z
N VAL A 1 -27.09 -19.79 9.24
CA VAL A 1 -26.88 -18.32 9.33
C VAL A 1 -26.91 -17.93 10.79
N ALA A 2 -25.95 -17.14 11.26
CA ALA A 2 -25.93 -16.57 12.61
C ALA A 2 -26.62 -15.21 12.61
N HIS A 3 -26.11 -14.26 11.82
CA HIS A 3 -26.68 -12.92 11.66
C HIS A 3 -26.63 -12.48 10.20
N SER A 4 -27.51 -11.55 9.83
CA SER A 4 -27.50 -10.88 8.53
C SER A 4 -27.57 -9.37 8.73
N TYR A 5 -26.58 -8.66 8.20
CA TYR A 5 -26.48 -7.21 8.25
C TYR A 5 -26.79 -6.64 6.87
N VAL A 6 -27.96 -6.02 6.72
CA VAL A 6 -28.31 -5.29 5.51
C VAL A 6 -27.57 -3.96 5.50
N ILE A 7 -26.93 -3.67 4.38
CA ILE A 7 -26.08 -2.49 4.26
C ILE A 7 -26.97 -1.32 3.87
N ARG A 8 -26.81 -0.23 4.61
CA ARG A 8 -27.54 1.02 4.41
C ARG A 8 -26.67 1.98 3.63
N ASP A 9 -27.27 2.81 2.79
CA ASP A 9 -26.53 3.91 2.20
C ASP A 9 -26.29 4.97 3.28
N LEU A 10 -25.03 5.17 3.62
CA LEU A 10 -24.56 6.10 4.66
C LEU A 10 -23.45 6.99 4.10
N GLU A 11 -23.39 7.19 2.78
CA GLU A 11 -22.34 8.00 2.16
C GLU A 11 -22.36 9.44 2.69
N GLU A 12 -23.53 10.09 2.68
CA GLU A 12 -23.72 11.44 3.23
C GLU A 12 -23.36 11.50 4.74
N TYR A 13 -23.87 10.56 5.53
CA TYR A 13 -23.55 10.47 6.96
C TYR A 13 -22.04 10.31 7.22
N ARG A 14 -21.35 9.54 6.37
CA ARG A 14 -19.90 9.34 6.47
C ARG A 14 -19.12 10.58 6.07
N GLU A 15 -19.56 11.33 5.07
CA GLU A 15 -18.97 12.61 4.70
C GLU A 15 -19.12 13.64 5.84
N LEU A 16 -20.29 13.69 6.49
CA LEU A 16 -20.53 14.51 7.67
C LEU A 16 -19.62 14.14 8.84
N ILE A 17 -19.43 12.85 9.14
CA ILE A 17 -18.48 12.41 10.17
C ILE A 17 -17.05 12.84 9.82
N GLN A 18 -16.62 12.66 8.57
CA GLN A 18 -15.27 13.08 8.16
C GLN A 18 -15.07 14.59 8.27
N LYS A 19 -16.08 15.37 7.88
CA LYS A 19 -16.09 16.82 8.04
C LYS A 19 -16.02 17.21 9.51
N HIS A 20 -16.85 16.60 10.36
CA HIS A 20 -16.85 16.81 11.81
C HIS A 20 -15.47 16.52 12.42
N ASP A 21 -14.89 15.35 12.14
CA ASP A 21 -13.56 14.97 12.65
C ASP A 21 -12.46 15.95 12.19
N GLN A 22 -12.54 16.45 10.95
CA GLN A 22 -11.61 17.48 10.46
C GLN A 22 -11.78 18.82 11.18
N LEU A 23 -13.02 19.22 11.47
CA LEU A 23 -13.32 20.45 12.22
C LEU A 23 -12.83 20.34 13.67
N VAL A 24 -13.05 19.21 14.33
CA VAL A 24 -12.51 18.94 15.67
C VAL A 24 -10.98 19.09 15.68
N LEU A 25 -10.29 18.50 14.70
CA LEU A 25 -8.83 18.60 14.60
C LEU A 25 -8.36 20.05 14.37
N LYS A 26 -9.06 20.81 13.52
CA LYS A 26 -8.76 22.23 13.28
C LYS A 26 -8.98 23.08 14.54
N LEU A 27 -10.05 22.79 15.29
CA LEU A 27 -10.38 23.47 16.54
C LEU A 27 -9.33 23.18 17.61
N GLU A 28 -8.97 21.91 17.82
CA GLU A 28 -7.89 21.50 18.74
C GLU A 28 -6.57 22.19 18.38
N HIS A 29 -6.24 22.28 17.09
CA HIS A 29 -5.04 22.96 16.62
C HIS A 29 -5.09 24.47 16.91
N ALA A 30 -6.21 25.13 16.62
CA ALA A 30 -6.39 26.56 16.88
C ALA A 30 -6.29 26.88 18.39
N GLN A 31 -6.87 26.04 19.24
CA GLN A 31 -6.74 26.15 20.69
C GLN A 31 -5.29 26.00 21.16
N ALA A 32 -4.56 25.01 20.66
CA ALA A 32 -3.15 24.82 20.99
C ALA A 32 -2.28 26.02 20.56
N VAL A 33 -2.57 26.62 19.40
CA VAL A 33 -1.88 27.85 18.95
C VAL A 33 -2.19 29.04 19.86
N PHE A 34 -3.44 29.16 20.32
CA PHE A 34 -3.83 30.19 21.28
C PHE A 34 -3.12 30.02 22.63
N GLU A 35 -3.01 28.80 23.14
CA GLU A 35 -2.28 28.50 24.38
C GLU A 35 -0.78 28.83 24.28
N GLU A 36 -0.15 28.59 23.12
CA GLU A 36 1.28 28.83 22.91
C GLU A 36 1.61 30.32 22.70
N LYS A 37 0.78 31.06 21.96
CA LYS A 37 1.07 32.45 21.57
C LYS A 37 0.33 33.51 22.40
N GLY A 38 -0.76 33.15 23.07
CA GLY A 38 -1.65 34.07 23.78
C GLY A 38 -2.54 34.94 22.89
N GLU A 39 -2.36 34.89 21.57
CA GLU A 39 -3.16 35.63 20.58
C GLU A 39 -4.16 34.70 19.88
N ARG A 40 -5.40 35.17 19.68
CA ARG A 40 -6.43 34.38 19.00
C ARG A 40 -6.07 34.18 17.52
N PRO A 41 -5.99 32.93 17.04
CA PRO A 41 -5.59 32.67 15.67
C PRO A 41 -6.70 33.03 14.68
N GLU A 42 -6.37 33.87 13.70
CA GLU A 42 -7.26 34.21 12.59
C GLU A 42 -6.88 33.44 11.32
N HIS A 43 -7.87 33.01 10.54
CA HIS A 43 -7.64 32.50 9.19
C HIS A 43 -8.56 33.20 8.19
N LYS A 44 -8.19 33.15 6.91
CA LYS A 44 -9.03 33.64 5.83
C LYS A 44 -9.88 32.49 5.27
N LEU A 45 -11.17 32.74 5.06
CA LEU A 45 -12.09 31.75 4.47
C LEU A 45 -11.67 31.28 3.08
N LYS A 46 -10.94 32.13 2.33
CA LYS A 46 -10.36 31.80 1.04
C LYS A 46 -8.88 32.20 1.03
N PRO A 47 -7.99 31.41 0.42
CA PRO A 47 -6.54 31.63 0.50
C PRO A 47 -6.07 32.97 -0.09
N ILE A 48 -6.81 33.56 -1.05
CA ILE A 48 -6.38 34.77 -1.78
C ILE A 48 -7.29 35.98 -1.49
N ILE A 49 -8.63 35.79 -1.43
CA ILE A 49 -9.61 36.88 -1.24
C ILE A 49 -10.67 36.40 -0.25
N GLY A 50 -10.57 36.80 1.01
CA GLY A 50 -11.53 36.41 2.04
C GLY A 50 -11.41 37.26 3.29
N GLU A 51 -12.53 37.36 4.02
CA GLU A 51 -12.60 37.96 5.34
C GLU A 51 -11.75 37.14 6.34
N LYS A 52 -11.07 37.85 7.25
CA LYS A 52 -10.35 37.22 8.35
C LYS A 52 -11.36 36.95 9.46
N VAL A 53 -11.47 35.69 9.85
CA VAL A 53 -12.35 35.24 10.91
C VAL A 53 -11.54 34.61 12.03
N ASP A 54 -12.02 34.75 13.27
CA ASP A 54 -11.47 34.04 14.42
C ASP A 54 -11.66 32.53 14.19
N SER A 55 -10.55 31.81 14.13
CA SER A 55 -10.55 30.38 13.78
C SER A 55 -11.27 29.55 14.83
N ILE A 56 -11.23 29.95 16.10
CA ILE A 56 -11.85 29.19 17.19
C ILE A 56 -13.37 29.31 17.09
N ASN A 57 -13.89 30.54 17.06
CA ASN A 57 -15.34 30.79 16.99
C ASN A 57 -15.93 30.22 15.69
N HIS A 58 -15.24 30.40 14.56
CA HIS A 58 -15.72 29.87 13.28
C HIS A 58 -15.76 28.34 13.27
N CYS A 59 -14.72 27.66 13.75
CA CYS A 59 -14.73 26.20 13.84
C CYS A 59 -15.79 25.70 14.82
N ASP A 60 -16.02 26.37 15.96
CA ASP A 60 -17.07 25.99 16.92
C ASP A 60 -18.47 26.14 16.32
N GLU A 61 -18.73 27.22 15.58
CA GLU A 61 -20.00 27.45 14.90
C GLU A 61 -20.24 26.43 13.77
N GLU A 62 -19.24 26.17 12.92
CA GLU A 62 -19.34 25.13 11.87
C GLU A 62 -19.49 23.72 12.46
N LEU A 63 -18.85 23.44 13.59
CA LEU A 63 -18.95 22.15 14.28
C LEU A 63 -20.36 21.97 14.86
N ARG A 64 -20.94 23.00 15.48
CA ARG A 64 -22.34 22.97 15.93
C ARG A 64 -23.31 22.74 14.78
N GLY A 65 -23.13 23.45 13.66
CA GLY A 65 -23.93 23.24 12.46
C GLY A 65 -23.82 21.80 11.95
N THR A 66 -22.60 21.30 11.80
CA THR A 66 -22.35 19.92 11.34
C THR A 66 -22.88 18.88 12.33
N GLN A 67 -22.84 19.14 13.64
CA GLN A 67 -23.42 18.26 14.66
C GLN A 67 -24.94 18.19 14.53
N THR A 68 -25.61 19.32 14.29
CA THR A 68 -27.06 19.32 14.05
C THR A 68 -27.44 18.55 12.78
N GLU A 69 -26.68 18.73 11.69
CA GLU A 69 -26.83 17.94 10.45
C GLU A 69 -26.65 16.44 10.74
N LEU A 70 -25.64 16.07 11.53
CA LEU A 70 -25.34 14.68 11.88
C LEU A 70 -26.45 14.06 12.74
N ASP A 71 -27.02 14.80 13.69
CA ASP A 71 -28.15 14.35 14.51
C ASP A 71 -29.42 14.19 13.65
N THR A 72 -29.66 15.09 12.68
CA THR A 72 -30.77 14.91 11.72
C THR A 72 -30.57 13.69 10.82
N ALA A 73 -29.36 13.50 10.27
CA ALA A 73 -29.03 12.38 9.40
C ALA A 73 -29.05 11.04 10.15
N LYS A 74 -28.68 11.03 11.44
CA LYS A 74 -28.77 9.83 12.30
C LYS A 74 -30.22 9.39 12.53
N ASN A 75 -31.14 10.36 12.62
CA ASN A 75 -32.56 10.10 12.82
C ASN A 75 -33.32 9.85 11.51
N ALA A 76 -32.75 10.19 10.36
CA ALA A 76 -33.29 9.85 9.06
C ALA A 76 -33.22 8.32 8.83
N GLU A 77 -34.25 7.74 8.24
CA GLU A 77 -34.19 6.34 7.79
C GLU A 77 -33.34 6.26 6.51
N PRO A 78 -32.17 5.61 6.54
CA PRO A 78 -31.32 5.53 5.36
C PRO A 78 -31.88 4.54 4.35
N GLU A 79 -31.64 4.81 3.07
CA GLU A 79 -32.05 3.91 1.99
C GLU A 79 -31.37 2.54 2.12
N LEU A 80 -32.16 1.48 1.92
CA LEU A 80 -31.67 0.10 1.93
C LEU A 80 -30.95 -0.19 0.61
N THR A 81 -29.74 -0.73 0.70
CA THR A 81 -28.96 -1.11 -0.48
C THR A 81 -29.14 -2.58 -0.80
N ASN A 82 -28.84 -2.98 -2.05
CA ASN A 82 -28.92 -4.37 -2.49
C ASN A 82 -27.75 -5.24 -2.01
N ALA A 83 -27.05 -4.84 -0.94
CA ALA A 83 -25.89 -5.53 -0.40
C ALA A 83 -26.13 -5.92 1.06
N ALA A 84 -25.65 -7.10 1.45
CA ALA A 84 -25.75 -7.60 2.81
C ALA A 84 -24.50 -8.40 3.20
N ILE A 85 -24.12 -8.34 4.46
CA ILE A 85 -23.09 -9.19 5.06
C ILE A 85 -23.81 -10.28 5.86
N VAL A 86 -23.52 -11.54 5.53
CA VAL A 86 -24.11 -12.68 6.23
C VAL A 86 -23.01 -13.39 7.01
N THR A 87 -23.25 -13.59 8.30
CA THR A 87 -22.36 -14.37 9.17
C THR A 87 -22.95 -15.76 9.40
N PHE A 88 -22.08 -16.75 9.54
CA PHE A 88 -22.45 -18.13 9.80
C PHE A 88 -21.90 -18.57 11.15
N LYS A 89 -22.47 -19.63 11.72
CA LYS A 89 -22.00 -20.18 13.00
C LYS A 89 -20.68 -20.92 12.84
N THR A 90 -20.43 -21.49 11.67
CA THR A 90 -19.20 -22.24 11.36
C THR A 90 -18.53 -21.65 10.14
N LEU A 91 -17.19 -21.67 10.11
CA LEU A 91 -16.41 -21.28 8.93
C LEU A 91 -16.76 -22.15 7.72
N ARG A 92 -17.06 -23.44 7.95
CA ARG A 92 -17.46 -24.39 6.90
C ARG A 92 -18.70 -23.93 6.15
N ASP A 93 -19.75 -23.52 6.87
CA ASP A 93 -20.99 -23.06 6.24
C ASP A 93 -20.76 -21.77 5.44
N ALA A 94 -19.95 -20.84 5.98
CA ALA A 94 -19.58 -19.61 5.27
C ALA A 94 -18.81 -19.90 3.97
N LYS A 95 -17.86 -20.84 4.02
CA LYS A 95 -17.07 -21.26 2.86
C LYS A 95 -17.98 -21.89 1.80
N ILE A 96 -18.84 -22.83 2.17
CA ILE A 96 -19.82 -23.45 1.24
C ILE A 96 -20.72 -22.38 0.63
N ALA A 97 -21.26 -21.49 1.45
CA ALA A 97 -22.12 -20.39 1.01
C ALA A 97 -21.42 -19.48 -0.03
N SER A 98 -20.12 -19.23 0.11
CA SER A 98 -19.36 -18.41 -0.84
C SER A 98 -19.06 -19.07 -2.19
N GLN A 99 -19.19 -20.39 -2.28
CA GLN A 99 -18.81 -21.16 -3.49
C GLN A 99 -20.02 -21.65 -4.30
N VAL A 100 -21.20 -21.70 -3.68
CA VAL A 100 -22.43 -22.18 -4.32
C VAL A 100 -23.06 -21.10 -5.19
N LEU A 101 -23.64 -21.51 -6.32
CA LEU A 101 -24.47 -20.65 -7.15
C LEU A 101 -25.86 -20.51 -6.53
N TRP A 102 -26.18 -19.32 -6.02
CA TRP A 102 -27.45 -19.06 -5.34
C TRP A 102 -28.65 -18.85 -6.27
N GLN A 103 -28.42 -18.41 -7.51
CA GLN A 103 -29.47 -18.17 -8.50
C GLN A 103 -29.08 -18.72 -9.87
N ALA A 104 -30.07 -19.15 -10.65
CA ALA A 104 -29.86 -19.62 -12.02
C ALA A 104 -29.25 -18.52 -12.93
N LYS A 105 -29.55 -17.24 -12.65
CA LYS A 105 -29.00 -16.09 -13.36
C LYS A 105 -27.76 -15.57 -12.62
N PRO A 106 -26.55 -15.65 -13.20
CA PRO A 106 -25.30 -15.35 -12.49
C PRO A 106 -25.08 -13.86 -12.19
N TYR A 107 -25.87 -12.95 -12.76
CA TYR A 107 -25.70 -11.50 -12.61
C TYR A 107 -26.60 -10.86 -11.54
N ASN A 108 -27.49 -11.64 -10.91
CA ASN A 108 -28.44 -11.11 -9.93
C ASN A 108 -27.88 -11.11 -8.49
N THR A 109 -27.00 -12.06 -8.16
CA THR A 109 -26.46 -12.20 -6.81
C THR A 109 -25.00 -12.62 -6.90
N PHE A 110 -24.12 -11.76 -6.40
CA PHE A 110 -22.69 -12.03 -6.28
C PHE A 110 -22.39 -12.28 -4.82
N VAL A 111 -21.91 -13.48 -4.51
CA VAL A 111 -21.46 -13.84 -3.17
C VAL A 111 -19.95 -13.99 -3.20
N GLU A 112 -19.28 -13.21 -2.37
CA GLU A 112 -17.82 -13.23 -2.21
C GLU A 112 -17.50 -13.32 -0.72
N PRO A 113 -16.38 -13.94 -0.33
CA PRO A 113 -15.94 -13.94 1.06
C PRO A 113 -15.72 -12.50 1.52
N ALA A 114 -16.38 -12.14 2.63
CA ALA A 114 -16.31 -10.80 3.18
C ALA A 114 -14.84 -10.45 3.51
N PRO A 115 -14.30 -9.35 2.97
CA PRO A 115 -12.96 -8.87 3.30
C PRO A 115 -12.95 -8.24 4.70
N GLU A 116 -11.75 -7.98 5.23
CA GLU A 116 -11.59 -7.29 6.51
C GLU A 116 -12.34 -5.93 6.48
N PRO A 117 -13.04 -5.52 7.56
CA PRO A 117 -13.80 -4.27 7.59
C PRO A 117 -12.99 -3.02 7.20
N LYS A 118 -11.67 -3.01 7.50
CA LYS A 118 -10.74 -1.93 7.14
C LYS A 118 -10.37 -1.92 5.65
N ASP A 119 -10.47 -3.07 4.99
CA ASP A 119 -10.20 -3.22 3.57
C ASP A 119 -11.40 -2.76 2.72
N ILE A 120 -12.61 -2.71 3.28
CA ILE A 120 -13.84 -2.35 2.56
C ILE A 120 -13.87 -0.86 2.21
N ILE A 121 -14.15 -0.57 0.95
CA ILE A 121 -14.49 0.78 0.47
C ILE A 121 -16.02 0.86 0.42
N TRP A 122 -16.62 1.30 1.53
CA TRP A 122 -18.08 1.32 1.71
C TRP A 122 -18.83 2.08 0.60
N ALA A 123 -18.30 3.21 0.14
CA ALA A 123 -18.87 3.99 -0.98
C ALA A 123 -18.96 3.21 -2.31
N ASN A 124 -18.14 2.17 -2.49
CA ASN A 124 -18.14 1.37 -3.70
C ASN A 124 -19.03 0.13 -3.63
N LEU A 125 -19.58 -0.16 -2.46
CA LEU A 125 -20.35 -1.37 -2.22
C LEU A 125 -21.76 -1.30 -2.82
N THR A 126 -22.36 -0.12 -2.78
CA THR A 126 -23.72 0.19 -3.27
C THR A 126 -23.80 0.31 -4.79
N ASN A 127 -22.66 0.45 -5.47
CA ASN A 127 -22.60 0.61 -6.92
C ASN A 127 -23.14 -0.62 -7.66
N SER A 128 -24.08 -0.37 -8.58
CA SER A 128 -24.61 -1.38 -9.50
C SER A 128 -23.53 -1.99 -10.40
N VAL A 129 -23.75 -3.22 -10.84
CA VAL A 129 -22.81 -3.97 -11.71
C VAL A 129 -22.57 -3.24 -13.03
N LEU A 130 -23.63 -2.68 -13.62
CA LEU A 130 -23.53 -1.91 -14.86
C LEU A 130 -22.68 -0.65 -14.67
N ASN A 131 -22.88 0.08 -13.58
CA ASN A 131 -22.08 1.27 -13.25
C ASN A 131 -20.60 0.89 -13.07
N LYS A 132 -20.30 -0.21 -12.36
CA LYS A 132 -18.93 -0.74 -12.22
C LYS A 132 -18.30 -1.05 -13.58
N TRP A 133 -19.04 -1.70 -14.49
CA TRP A 133 -18.56 -2.04 -15.83
C TRP A 133 -18.32 -0.81 -16.71
N ILE A 134 -19.22 0.17 -16.69
CA ILE A 134 -19.05 1.44 -17.41
C ILE A 134 -17.82 2.20 -16.90
N ARG A 135 -17.68 2.35 -15.57
CA ARG A 135 -16.53 3.01 -14.95
C ARG A 135 -15.21 2.33 -15.32
N TRP A 136 -15.17 1.00 -15.23
CA TRP A 136 -14.01 0.22 -15.63
C TRP A 136 -13.64 0.41 -17.12
N THR A 137 -14.65 0.49 -17.99
CA THR A 137 -14.46 0.72 -19.43
C THR A 137 -13.90 2.12 -19.71
N ILE A 138 -14.49 3.16 -19.13
CA ILE A 138 -14.01 4.55 -19.26
C ILE A 138 -12.56 4.67 -18.78
N ILE A 139 -12.24 4.08 -17.63
CA ILE A 139 -10.89 4.13 -17.05
C ILE A 139 -9.90 3.33 -17.90
N SER A 140 -10.33 2.22 -18.52
CA SER A 140 -9.49 1.45 -19.43
C SER A 140 -9.19 2.22 -20.73
N ILE A 141 -10.17 2.92 -21.29
CA ILE A 141 -9.99 3.81 -22.45
C ILE A 141 -9.05 4.96 -22.10
N PHE A 142 -9.27 5.60 -20.95
CA PHE A 142 -8.38 6.67 -20.49
C PHE A 142 -6.95 6.15 -20.29
N LEU A 143 -6.77 4.98 -19.66
CA LEU A 143 -5.46 4.36 -19.46
C LEU A 143 -4.75 4.09 -20.79
N PHE A 144 -5.49 3.62 -21.81
CA PHE A 144 -4.93 3.39 -23.14
C PHE A 144 -4.34 4.68 -23.73
N PHE A 145 -5.11 5.77 -23.73
CA PHE A 145 -4.62 7.07 -24.20
C PHE A 145 -3.49 7.63 -23.34
N LEU A 146 -3.59 7.49 -22.02
CA LEU A 146 -2.54 7.90 -21.09
C LEU A 146 -1.23 7.18 -21.39
N VAL A 147 -1.26 5.87 -21.66
CA VAL A 147 -0.06 5.07 -21.93
C VAL A 147 0.58 5.46 -23.26
N ILE A 148 -0.20 5.64 -24.33
CA ILE A 148 0.33 5.95 -25.67
C ILE A 148 0.85 7.39 -25.73
N PHE A 149 0.11 8.34 -25.17
CA PHE A 149 0.41 9.76 -25.30
C PHE A 149 1.26 10.33 -24.17
N TRP A 150 1.70 9.53 -23.19
CA TRP A 150 2.45 10.05 -22.03
C TRP A 150 3.72 10.81 -22.40
N MET A 151 4.39 10.43 -23.48
CA MET A 151 5.61 11.11 -23.93
C MET A 151 5.36 12.56 -24.36
N ILE A 152 4.15 12.91 -24.80
CA ILE A 152 3.81 14.27 -25.21
C ILE A 152 3.84 15.22 -23.99
N PRO A 153 3.11 14.96 -22.88
CA PRO A 153 3.26 15.72 -21.65
C PRO A 153 4.69 15.74 -21.11
N VAL A 154 5.43 14.64 -21.19
CA VAL A 154 6.85 14.60 -20.76
C VAL A 154 7.69 15.58 -21.58
N GLY A 155 7.52 15.59 -22.90
CA GLY A 155 8.22 16.53 -23.79
C GLY A 155 7.86 17.99 -23.51
N ILE A 156 6.58 18.27 -23.26
CA ILE A 156 6.10 19.62 -22.90
C ILE A 156 6.71 20.06 -21.56
N VAL A 157 6.71 19.21 -20.53
CA VAL A 157 7.33 19.55 -19.24
C VAL A 157 8.83 19.75 -19.40
N SER A 158 9.50 18.89 -20.17
CA SER A 158 10.93 19.01 -20.45
C SER A 158 11.26 20.30 -21.19
N SER A 159 10.42 20.76 -22.13
CA SER A 159 10.65 22.01 -22.86
C SER A 159 10.32 23.24 -22.03
N LEU A 160 9.25 23.21 -21.24
CA LEU A 160 8.86 24.32 -20.36
C LEU A 160 9.89 24.60 -19.25
N VAL A 161 10.60 23.55 -18.80
CA VAL A 161 11.63 23.64 -17.77
C VAL A 161 13.02 23.92 -18.37
N SER A 162 13.12 24.08 -19.69
CA SER A 162 14.35 24.58 -20.31
C SER A 162 14.70 25.96 -19.78
N LEU A 163 16.00 26.20 -19.60
CA LEU A 163 16.49 27.41 -18.95
C LEU A 163 16.11 28.66 -19.76
N GLN A 164 16.10 28.55 -21.10
CA GLN A 164 15.63 29.61 -22.01
C GLN A 164 14.15 29.97 -21.79
N SER A 165 13.27 28.98 -21.67
CA SER A 165 11.83 29.21 -21.47
C SER A 165 11.51 29.80 -20.09
N LEU A 166 12.32 29.47 -19.08
CA LEU A 166 12.18 30.01 -17.73
C LEU A 166 12.71 31.44 -17.63
N GLN A 167 13.81 31.75 -18.32
CA GLN A 167 14.41 33.09 -18.37
C GLN A 167 13.49 34.12 -19.01
N GLU A 168 12.75 33.75 -20.06
CA GLU A 168 11.78 34.66 -20.70
C GLU A 168 10.55 34.97 -19.82
N LYS A 169 10.23 34.11 -18.83
CA LYS A 169 8.98 34.20 -18.05
C LYS A 169 9.16 34.56 -16.58
N VAL A 170 10.38 34.43 -16.03
CA VAL A 170 10.63 34.60 -14.60
C VAL A 170 11.85 35.50 -14.40
N GLU A 171 11.60 36.79 -14.18
CA GLU A 171 12.62 37.83 -13.95
C GLU A 171 13.57 37.50 -12.78
N PHE A 172 13.12 36.72 -11.79
CA PHE A 172 13.96 36.28 -10.67
C PHE A 172 15.14 35.37 -11.10
N LEU A 173 15.13 34.78 -12.30
CA LEU A 173 16.21 33.91 -12.79
C LEU A 173 17.28 34.66 -13.60
N GLU A 174 17.19 35.99 -13.73
CA GLU A 174 18.19 36.79 -14.45
C GLU A 174 19.60 36.69 -13.84
N PHE A 175 19.73 36.45 -12.52
CA PHE A 175 21.03 36.23 -11.87
C PHE A 175 21.80 35.03 -12.44
N VAL A 176 21.10 34.09 -13.09
CA VAL A 176 21.72 32.92 -13.71
C VAL A 176 22.54 33.32 -14.95
N ASN A 177 22.28 34.50 -15.54
CA ASN A 177 23.01 35.01 -16.70
C ASN A 177 24.48 35.32 -16.43
N ASP A 178 24.84 35.62 -15.19
CA ASP A 178 26.21 35.98 -14.81
C ASP A 178 27.13 34.76 -14.64
N PHE A 179 26.58 33.53 -14.68
CA PHE A 179 27.38 32.32 -14.55
C PHE A 179 28.02 31.86 -15.88
N PRO A 180 29.17 31.17 -15.82
CA PRO A 180 29.77 30.51 -16.98
C PRO A 180 28.82 29.52 -17.65
N GLU A 181 28.94 29.32 -18.97
CA GLU A 181 28.08 28.41 -19.74
C GLU A 181 28.05 26.98 -19.18
N ALA A 182 29.18 26.49 -18.65
CA ALA A 182 29.26 25.19 -18.00
C ALA A 182 28.34 25.08 -16.77
N VAL A 183 28.25 26.15 -15.96
CA VAL A 183 27.40 26.17 -14.76
C VAL A 183 25.93 26.29 -15.16
N LYS A 184 25.60 27.09 -16.18
CA LYS A 184 24.25 27.18 -16.74
C LYS A 184 23.75 25.82 -17.23
N GLY A 185 24.59 25.09 -17.99
CA GLY A 185 24.26 23.75 -18.46
C GLY A 185 24.03 22.73 -17.33
N ILE A 186 24.81 22.81 -16.24
CA ILE A 186 24.60 21.97 -15.05
C ILE A 186 23.28 22.32 -14.37
N ILE A 187 22.99 23.60 -14.15
CA ILE A 187 21.75 24.06 -13.51
C ILE A 187 20.54 23.61 -14.34
N GLU A 188 20.58 23.80 -15.65
CA GLU A 188 19.52 23.36 -16.57
C GLU A 188 19.31 21.84 -16.52
N GLY A 189 20.39 21.06 -16.58
CA GLY A 189 20.33 19.61 -16.50
C GLY A 189 19.73 19.12 -15.19
N VAL A 190 20.14 19.70 -14.06
CA VAL A 190 19.61 19.36 -12.73
C VAL A 190 18.14 19.78 -12.59
N LEU A 191 17.79 21.00 -13.03
CA LEU A 191 16.42 21.51 -12.92
C LEU A 191 15.44 20.68 -13.76
N SER A 192 15.80 20.39 -15.01
CA SER A 192 15.02 19.51 -15.89
C SER A 192 14.87 18.11 -15.29
N THR A 193 15.95 17.54 -14.75
CA THR A 193 15.90 16.23 -14.08
C THR A 193 14.96 16.23 -12.88
N ILE A 194 15.04 17.25 -12.01
CA ILE A 194 14.17 17.37 -10.83
C ILE A 194 12.70 17.52 -11.25
N ALA A 195 12.40 18.37 -12.23
CA ALA A 195 11.05 18.57 -12.71
C ALA A 195 10.46 17.29 -13.32
N LEU A 196 11.25 16.56 -14.10
CA LEU A 196 10.86 15.26 -14.64
C LEU A 196 10.62 14.24 -13.53
N VAL A 197 11.48 14.17 -12.51
CA VAL A 197 11.27 13.29 -11.35
C VAL A 197 9.96 13.61 -10.63
N ILE A 198 9.66 14.90 -10.41
CA ILE A 198 8.39 15.34 -9.81
C ILE A 198 7.20 14.95 -10.70
N PHE A 199 7.31 15.17 -12.01
CA PHE A 199 6.25 14.82 -12.97
C PHE A 199 5.97 13.31 -12.99
N PHE A 200 7.01 12.47 -13.00
CA PHE A 200 6.87 11.02 -12.89
C PHE A 200 6.36 10.56 -11.52
N ALA A 201 6.57 11.33 -10.45
CA ALA A 201 5.99 11.04 -9.12
C ALA A 201 4.46 11.24 -9.08
N ILE A 202 3.90 12.06 -9.97
CA ILE A 202 2.44 12.27 -10.10
C ILE A 202 1.77 11.02 -10.69
N LEU A 203 2.45 10.28 -11.56
CA LEU A 203 1.86 9.15 -12.28
C LEU A 203 1.30 8.05 -11.36
N PRO A 204 2.04 7.51 -10.36
CA PRO A 204 1.47 6.54 -9.43
C PRO A 204 0.25 7.07 -8.68
N MET A 205 0.23 8.36 -8.34
CA MET A 205 -0.90 9.01 -7.67
C MET A 205 -2.12 9.08 -8.60
N LEU A 206 -1.90 9.45 -9.86
CA LEU A 206 -2.94 9.48 -10.90
C LEU A 206 -3.53 8.09 -11.15
N LEU A 207 -2.70 7.05 -11.27
CA LEU A 207 -3.16 5.68 -11.47
C LEU A 207 -3.87 5.10 -10.24
N ALA A 208 -3.44 5.48 -9.03
CA ALA A 208 -4.14 5.16 -7.79
C ALA A 208 -5.51 5.84 -7.71
N PHE A 209 -5.59 7.12 -8.11
CA PHE A 209 -6.85 7.85 -8.18
C PHE A 209 -7.83 7.20 -9.16
N MET A 210 -7.38 6.86 -10.37
CA MET A 210 -8.19 6.13 -11.34
C MET A 210 -8.68 4.81 -10.77
N SER A 211 -7.79 4.03 -10.17
CA SER A 211 -8.15 2.71 -9.61
C SER A 211 -9.17 2.81 -8.47
N LYS A 212 -9.18 3.90 -7.69
CA LYS A 212 -10.23 4.17 -6.69
C LYS A 212 -11.59 4.47 -7.35
N LYS A 213 -11.59 5.19 -8.48
CA LYS A 213 -12.79 5.56 -9.23
C LYS A 213 -13.37 4.41 -10.08
N GLU A 214 -12.66 3.30 -10.24
CA GLU A 214 -13.17 2.08 -10.92
C GLU A 214 -14.36 1.41 -10.22
N GLY A 215 -14.65 1.77 -8.96
CA GLY A 215 -15.72 1.13 -8.20
C GLY A 215 -15.31 -0.22 -7.61
N VAL A 216 -14.01 -0.44 -7.38
CA VAL A 216 -13.49 -1.63 -6.70
C VAL A 216 -13.90 -1.60 -5.22
N MET A 217 -14.40 -2.71 -4.71
CA MET A 217 -15.01 -2.80 -3.37
C MET A 217 -13.99 -2.81 -2.22
N THR A 218 -12.73 -3.15 -2.49
CA THR A 218 -11.68 -3.24 -1.46
C THR A 218 -10.44 -2.41 -1.79
N ASN A 219 -9.75 -1.93 -0.75
CA ASN A 219 -8.47 -1.22 -0.87
C ASN A 219 -7.37 -2.14 -1.44
N SER A 220 -7.36 -3.41 -1.03
CA SER A 220 -6.51 -4.46 -1.58
C SER A 220 -6.76 -4.68 -3.07
N GLY A 221 -8.03 -4.66 -3.48
CA GLY A 221 -8.45 -4.72 -4.88
C GLY A 221 -7.99 -3.50 -5.67
N VAL A 222 -8.11 -2.29 -5.10
CA VAL A 222 -7.58 -1.05 -5.71
C VAL A 222 -6.09 -1.17 -5.95
N GLN A 223 -5.31 -1.58 -4.95
CA GLN A 223 -3.86 -1.74 -5.11
C GLN A 223 -3.52 -2.83 -6.13
N LYS A 224 -4.24 -3.96 -6.12
CA LYS A 224 -4.12 -5.00 -7.15
C LYS A 224 -4.39 -4.43 -8.54
N SER A 225 -5.36 -3.52 -8.69
CA SER A 225 -5.64 -2.83 -9.94
C SER A 225 -4.49 -1.90 -10.35
N VAL A 226 -3.97 -1.11 -9.41
CA VAL A 226 -2.80 -0.22 -9.62
C VAL A 226 -1.59 -1.00 -10.10
N ILE A 227 -1.26 -2.16 -9.50
CA ILE A 227 -0.17 -3.05 -9.95
C ILE A 227 -0.32 -3.36 -11.45
N GLY A 228 -1.54 -3.68 -11.88
CA GLY A 228 -1.82 -4.00 -13.28
C GLY A 228 -1.59 -2.83 -14.23
N LYS A 229 -2.04 -1.63 -13.86
CA LYS A 229 -1.89 -0.41 -14.68
C LYS A 229 -0.45 0.07 -14.72
N MET A 230 0.19 0.14 -13.55
CA MET A 230 1.61 0.50 -13.41
C MET A 230 2.50 -0.46 -14.20
N PHE A 231 2.18 -1.75 -14.22
CA PHE A 231 2.91 -2.74 -15.02
C PHE A 231 2.81 -2.45 -16.52
N ILE A 232 1.60 -2.24 -17.05
CA ILE A 232 1.39 -1.89 -18.46
C ILE A 232 2.16 -0.61 -18.81
N PHE A 233 2.02 0.42 -17.97
CA PHE A 233 2.70 1.68 -18.16
C PHE A 233 4.23 1.52 -18.16
N THR A 234 4.76 0.72 -17.23
CA THR A 234 6.20 0.51 -17.09
C THR A 234 6.77 -0.24 -18.30
N ILE A 235 6.08 -1.26 -18.80
CA ILE A 235 6.52 -1.95 -20.02
C ILE A 235 6.48 -1.03 -21.23
N VAL A 236 5.39 -0.30 -21.44
CA VAL A 236 5.27 0.53 -22.65
C VAL A 236 6.19 1.75 -22.55
N ASN A 237 6.09 2.57 -21.51
CA ASN A 237 6.81 3.85 -21.45
C ASN A 237 8.24 3.75 -20.91
N LYS A 238 8.52 2.87 -19.94
CA LYS A 238 9.87 2.80 -19.34
C LYS A 238 10.77 1.82 -20.08
N PHE A 239 10.21 0.73 -20.63
CA PHE A 239 10.99 -0.27 -21.39
C PHE A 239 10.90 -0.04 -22.90
N LEU A 240 9.72 -0.25 -23.51
CA LEU A 240 9.56 -0.25 -24.97
C LEU A 240 9.91 1.11 -25.58
N MET A 241 9.34 2.20 -25.08
CA MET A 241 9.62 3.54 -25.60
C MET A 241 11.08 3.94 -25.41
N LEU A 242 11.77 3.46 -24.36
CA LEU A 242 13.18 3.78 -24.15
C LEU A 242 14.11 2.98 -25.06
N VAL A 243 13.81 1.70 -25.29
CA VAL A 243 14.48 0.87 -26.30
C VAL A 243 14.31 1.48 -27.69
N LEU A 244 13.06 1.89 -28.00
CA LEU A 244 12.74 2.55 -29.25
C LEU A 244 13.33 3.95 -29.34
N ALA A 245 13.45 4.72 -28.24
CA ALA A 245 13.96 6.10 -28.21
C ALA A 245 15.33 6.25 -28.90
N GLY A 246 16.25 5.31 -28.71
CA GLY A 246 17.56 5.33 -29.37
C GLY A 246 17.52 5.08 -30.88
N ALA A 247 16.43 4.49 -31.37
CA ALA A 247 16.10 4.28 -32.78
C ALA A 247 15.12 5.36 -33.34
N PHE A 248 14.45 6.10 -32.46
CA PHE A 248 13.17 6.78 -32.70
C PHE A 248 13.25 8.03 -33.58
N LEU A 249 14.33 8.81 -33.50
CA LEU A 249 14.38 10.10 -34.17
C LEU A 249 14.40 9.99 -35.71
N ASN A 250 14.83 8.84 -36.25
CA ASN A 250 14.92 8.63 -37.69
C ASN A 250 14.00 7.52 -38.23
N GLN A 251 13.43 6.64 -37.37
CA GLN A 251 12.69 5.44 -37.80
C GLN A 251 11.20 5.45 -37.41
N ILE A 252 10.68 6.50 -36.77
CA ILE A 252 9.25 6.59 -36.40
C ILE A 252 8.34 6.69 -37.63
N THR A 253 8.81 7.37 -38.69
CA THR A 253 8.12 7.41 -39.98
C THR A 253 7.98 6.00 -40.54
N ASP A 254 9.06 5.21 -40.47
CA ASP A 254 9.09 3.85 -41.01
C ASP A 254 8.16 2.89 -40.24
N VAL A 255 7.96 3.10 -38.93
CA VAL A 255 7.02 2.31 -38.11
C VAL A 255 5.56 2.71 -38.31
N ILE A 256 5.30 4.00 -38.53
CA ILE A 256 3.95 4.49 -38.86
C ILE A 256 3.55 3.98 -40.25
N ASP A 257 4.49 3.97 -41.19
CA ASP A 257 4.27 3.55 -42.57
C ASP A 257 4.22 2.01 -42.70
N ASP A 258 5.03 1.27 -41.93
CA ASP A 258 4.97 -0.19 -41.87
C ASP A 258 5.04 -0.74 -40.42
N PRO A 259 3.88 -0.99 -39.77
CA PRO A 259 3.81 -1.61 -38.45
C PRO A 259 4.45 -3.01 -38.39
N GLY A 260 4.64 -3.67 -39.54
CA GLY A 260 5.29 -4.98 -39.65
C GLY A 260 6.80 -4.94 -39.37
N SER A 261 7.41 -3.76 -39.43
CA SER A 261 8.85 -3.54 -39.17
C SER A 261 9.21 -3.49 -37.67
N LEU A 262 8.21 -3.39 -36.79
CA LEU A 262 8.41 -3.19 -35.35
C LEU A 262 9.23 -4.33 -34.69
N PRO A 263 8.97 -5.62 -34.94
CA PRO A 263 9.79 -6.70 -34.38
C PRO A 263 11.26 -6.63 -34.82
N SER A 264 11.53 -6.22 -36.06
CA SER A 264 12.91 -6.02 -36.54
C SER A 264 13.60 -4.84 -35.90
N LEU A 265 12.88 -3.74 -35.75
CA LEU A 265 13.39 -2.55 -35.07
C LEU A 265 13.78 -2.85 -33.62
N LEU A 266 12.91 -3.58 -32.90
CA LEU A 266 13.20 -4.02 -31.53
C LEU A 266 14.43 -4.92 -31.47
N ALA A 267 14.59 -5.82 -32.44
CA ALA A 267 15.71 -6.75 -32.44
C ALA A 267 17.08 -6.06 -32.61
N GLU A 268 17.12 -4.95 -33.35
CA GLU A 268 18.32 -4.14 -33.57
C GLU A 268 18.58 -3.16 -32.41
N SER A 269 17.52 -2.53 -31.89
CA SER A 269 17.62 -1.51 -30.84
C SER A 269 17.82 -2.08 -29.43
N LEU A 270 17.32 -3.29 -29.17
CA LEU A 270 17.41 -3.91 -27.83
C LEU A 270 18.87 -4.10 -27.37
N PRO A 271 19.80 -4.68 -28.16
CA PRO A 271 21.21 -4.77 -27.77
C PRO A 271 21.89 -3.41 -27.56
N ALA A 272 21.50 -2.37 -28.32
CA ALA A 272 22.11 -1.05 -28.22
C ALA A 272 21.90 -0.41 -26.84
N MET A 273 20.79 -0.72 -26.17
CA MET A 273 20.47 -0.20 -24.84
C MET A 273 21.01 -1.05 -23.68
N ALA A 274 21.72 -2.14 -23.94
CA ALA A 274 22.19 -3.06 -22.89
C ALA A 274 23.05 -2.36 -21.83
N LEU A 275 23.99 -1.48 -22.23
CA LEU A 275 24.84 -0.74 -21.30
C LEU A 275 24.03 0.23 -20.43
N PHE A 276 23.04 0.91 -21.00
CA PHE A 276 22.14 1.79 -20.26
C PHE A 276 21.40 1.02 -19.16
N PHE A 277 20.76 -0.11 -19.51
CA PHE A 277 20.02 -0.91 -18.55
C PHE A 277 20.92 -1.60 -17.52
N THR A 278 22.17 -1.91 -17.87
CA THR A 278 23.18 -2.40 -16.92
C THR A 278 23.47 -1.35 -15.85
N ASN A 279 23.80 -0.13 -16.28
CA ASN A 279 24.08 0.99 -15.37
C ASN A 279 22.86 1.30 -14.50
N PHE A 280 21.66 1.27 -15.08
CA PHE A 280 20.42 1.45 -14.35
C PHE A 280 20.21 0.36 -13.29
N ALA A 281 20.41 -0.92 -13.63
CA ALA A 281 20.30 -2.04 -12.70
C ALA A 281 21.32 -1.92 -11.56
N MET A 282 22.57 -1.59 -11.88
CA MET A 282 23.63 -1.34 -10.90
C MET A 282 23.25 -0.20 -9.94
N LEU A 283 22.78 0.93 -10.47
CA LEU A 283 22.35 2.09 -9.67
C LEU A 283 21.20 1.74 -8.74
N GLN A 284 20.19 1.01 -9.24
CA GLN A 284 19.05 0.60 -8.42
C GLN A 284 19.44 -0.40 -7.33
N SER A 285 20.35 -1.33 -7.66
CA SER A 285 20.80 -2.38 -6.74
C SER A 285 21.60 -1.84 -5.55
N LEU A 286 22.53 -0.91 -5.79
CA LEU A 286 23.38 -0.33 -4.75
C LEU A 286 22.74 0.91 -4.13
N MET A 287 22.53 1.94 -4.94
CA MET A 287 22.06 3.24 -4.45
C MET A 287 20.56 3.24 -4.16
N GLY A 288 19.75 2.59 -4.99
CA GLY A 288 18.30 2.53 -4.81
C GLY A 288 17.88 1.92 -3.47
N HIS A 289 18.45 0.75 -3.12
CA HIS A 289 18.17 0.11 -1.83
C HIS A 289 18.78 0.87 -0.64
N ALA A 290 19.99 1.42 -0.76
CA ALA A 290 20.59 2.24 0.29
C ALA A 290 19.74 3.48 0.62
N LEU A 291 19.23 4.19 -0.41
CA LEU A 291 18.35 5.34 -0.21
C LEU A 291 16.99 4.96 0.37
N ARG A 292 16.47 3.77 0.05
CA ARG A 292 15.24 3.24 0.66
C ARG A 292 15.42 2.95 2.15
N LEU A 293 16.59 2.46 2.58
CA LEU A 293 16.90 2.27 4.00
C LEU A 293 17.05 3.62 4.73
N LEU A 294 17.73 4.58 4.11
CA LEU A 294 17.98 5.89 4.71
C LEU A 294 16.69 6.72 4.88
N ARG A 295 15.68 6.50 4.03
CA ARG A 295 14.36 7.16 4.08
C ARG A 295 14.43 8.69 4.22
N ILE A 296 15.30 9.32 3.42
CA ILE A 296 15.54 10.77 3.47
C ILE A 296 14.23 11.57 3.38
N GLY A 297 13.34 11.22 2.45
CA GLY A 297 12.07 11.92 2.25
C GLY A 297 11.20 11.98 3.51
N PRO A 298 10.78 10.83 4.07
CA PRO A 298 10.04 10.80 5.34
C PRO A 298 10.78 11.49 6.50
N LEU A 299 12.11 11.36 6.59
CA LEU A 299 12.90 11.98 7.65
C LEU A 299 12.79 13.51 7.62
N ILE A 300 12.94 14.11 6.44
CA ILE A 300 12.78 15.56 6.23
C ILE A 300 11.35 15.99 6.56
N VAL A 301 10.35 15.28 6.04
CA VAL A 301 8.93 15.61 6.25
C VAL A 301 8.55 15.54 7.72
N ILE A 302 9.02 14.54 8.47
CA ILE A 302 8.77 14.41 9.91
C ILE A 302 9.37 15.58 10.68
N HIS A 303 10.62 15.98 10.37
CA HIS A 303 11.26 17.11 11.05
C HIS A 303 10.55 18.44 10.76
N ILE A 304 10.16 18.67 9.51
CA ILE A 304 9.40 19.86 9.11
C ILE A 304 8.03 19.88 9.81
N LYS A 305 7.28 18.77 9.73
CA LYS A 305 5.95 18.67 10.34
C LYS A 305 6.00 18.82 11.85
N ARG A 306 6.96 18.18 12.52
CA ARG A 306 7.13 18.29 13.97
C ARG A 306 7.49 19.70 14.41
N LYS A 307 8.39 20.38 13.68
CA LYS A 307 8.89 21.69 14.09
C LYS A 307 7.89 22.81 13.80
N TRP A 308 7.15 22.74 12.69
CA TRP A 308 6.35 23.86 12.20
C TRP A 308 4.84 23.61 12.12
N LEU A 309 4.38 22.35 12.01
CA LEU A 309 2.96 22.06 11.73
C LEU A 309 2.23 21.38 12.90
N ALA A 310 2.88 20.51 13.68
CA ALA A 310 2.23 19.78 14.76
C ALA A 310 2.26 20.58 16.06
N LYS A 311 1.08 20.88 16.59
CA LYS A 311 0.90 21.59 17.87
C LYS A 311 0.20 20.71 18.91
N THR A 312 -0.75 19.87 18.49
CA THR A 312 -1.49 18.99 19.39
C THR A 312 -0.81 17.62 19.57
N ALA A 313 -0.99 16.97 20.72
CA ALA A 313 -0.46 15.62 20.98
C ALA A 313 -0.94 14.58 19.93
N ARG A 314 -2.18 14.71 19.46
CA ARG A 314 -2.75 13.86 18.39
C ARG A 314 -2.08 14.11 17.04
N GLU A 315 -1.79 15.35 16.70
CA GLU A 315 -1.04 15.70 15.48
C GLU A 315 0.39 15.18 15.54
N LEU A 316 1.05 15.32 16.70
CA LEU A 316 2.39 14.78 16.92
C LEU A 316 2.40 13.26 16.74
N LYS A 317 1.42 12.55 17.32
CA LYS A 317 1.24 11.10 17.13
C LYS A 317 1.04 10.73 15.65
N ASN A 318 0.27 11.53 14.91
CA ASN A 318 0.06 11.32 13.48
C ASN A 318 1.31 11.56 12.64
N VAL A 319 2.19 12.50 13.03
CA VAL A 319 3.48 12.73 12.37
C VAL A 319 4.40 11.52 12.53
N TRP A 320 4.36 10.85 13.69
CA TRP A 320 5.12 9.63 13.95
C TRP A 320 4.45 8.35 13.45
N ALA A 321 3.28 8.45 12.82
CA ALA A 321 2.58 7.27 12.33
C ALA A 321 3.42 6.53 11.27
N PRO A 322 3.54 5.20 11.36
CA PRO A 322 4.31 4.43 10.41
C PRO A 322 3.67 4.51 9.01
N PRO A 323 4.49 4.55 7.94
CA PRO A 323 3.97 4.53 6.58
C PRO A 323 3.26 3.20 6.28
N CYS A 324 2.27 3.27 5.39
CA CYS A 324 1.65 2.08 4.82
C CYS A 324 2.46 1.58 3.59
N PRO A 325 2.61 0.26 3.42
CA PRO A 325 3.22 -0.29 2.21
C PRO A 325 2.38 0.02 0.97
N ASN A 326 3.01 0.62 -0.04
CA ASN A 326 2.37 0.89 -1.33
C ASN A 326 2.72 -0.22 -2.32
N TYR A 327 2.01 -1.35 -2.21
CA TYR A 327 2.19 -2.50 -3.09
C TYR A 327 1.97 -2.16 -4.57
N GLY A 328 1.13 -1.15 -4.84
CA GLY A 328 0.86 -0.62 -6.19
C GLY A 328 2.09 -0.06 -6.91
N VAL A 329 3.12 0.38 -6.18
CA VAL A 329 4.35 0.95 -6.75
C VAL A 329 5.54 0.03 -6.54
N MET A 330 5.62 -0.64 -5.38
CA MET A 330 6.72 -1.55 -5.05
C MET A 330 6.78 -2.71 -6.05
N VAL A 331 5.68 -3.45 -6.22
CA VAL A 331 5.65 -4.65 -7.07
C VAL A 331 5.97 -4.34 -8.54
N PRO A 332 5.39 -3.31 -9.20
CA PRO A 332 5.74 -2.99 -10.58
C PRO A 332 7.19 -2.53 -10.78
N ASN A 333 7.80 -1.87 -9.79
CA ASN A 333 9.21 -1.50 -9.86
C ASN A 333 10.13 -2.73 -9.81
N ASP A 334 9.80 -3.70 -8.96
CA ASP A 334 10.57 -4.95 -8.87
C ASP A 334 10.34 -5.81 -10.14
N LEU A 335 9.10 -5.87 -10.64
CA LEU A 335 8.77 -6.48 -11.93
C LEU A 335 9.54 -5.84 -13.10
N TYR A 336 9.81 -4.53 -13.05
CA TYR A 336 10.58 -3.85 -14.08
C TYR A 336 12.05 -4.31 -14.13
N ILE A 337 12.69 -4.48 -12.96
CA ILE A 337 14.04 -5.05 -12.90
C ILE A 337 14.01 -6.50 -13.41
N PHE A 338 12.96 -7.26 -13.10
CA PHE A 338 12.76 -8.58 -13.67
C PHE A 338 12.59 -8.56 -15.20
N VAL A 339 11.85 -7.60 -15.78
CA VAL A 339 11.77 -7.39 -17.24
C VAL A 339 13.16 -7.19 -17.83
N ILE A 340 13.97 -6.31 -17.23
CA ILE A 340 15.35 -6.04 -17.70
C ILE A 340 16.18 -7.32 -17.66
N GLY A 341 16.11 -8.09 -16.57
CA GLY A 341 16.90 -9.32 -16.44
C GLY A 341 16.52 -10.39 -17.42
N VAL A 342 15.23 -10.61 -17.62
CA VAL A 342 14.76 -11.57 -18.62
C VAL A 342 15.08 -11.07 -20.02
N ALA A 343 14.89 -9.79 -20.32
CA ALA A 343 15.17 -9.23 -21.63
C ALA A 343 16.65 -9.40 -22.04
N TYR A 344 17.58 -9.16 -21.11
CA TYR A 344 19.02 -9.12 -21.39
C TYR A 344 19.79 -10.39 -21.01
N CYS A 345 19.17 -11.43 -20.45
CA CYS A 345 19.88 -12.62 -19.99
C CYS A 345 20.68 -13.33 -21.10
N ILE A 346 20.19 -13.32 -22.33
CA ILE A 346 20.87 -13.94 -23.49
C ILE A 346 21.79 -12.94 -24.21
N GLN A 347 21.39 -11.68 -24.36
CA GLN A 347 22.17 -10.70 -25.15
C GLN A 347 23.36 -10.14 -24.37
N ALA A 348 23.18 -9.91 -23.07
CA ALA A 348 24.14 -9.24 -22.19
C ALA A 348 24.14 -9.95 -20.82
N PRO A 349 24.70 -11.17 -20.73
CA PRO A 349 24.65 -11.99 -19.51
C PRO A 349 25.34 -11.33 -18.31
N TYR A 350 26.26 -10.39 -18.54
CA TYR A 350 26.90 -9.59 -17.48
C TYR A 350 25.94 -8.69 -16.70
N VAL A 351 24.69 -8.50 -17.16
CA VAL A 351 23.62 -7.79 -16.42
C VAL A 351 23.12 -8.64 -15.23
N ILE A 352 23.15 -9.97 -15.34
CA ILE A 352 22.53 -10.88 -14.38
C ILE A 352 23.12 -10.77 -12.96
N PRO A 353 24.45 -10.67 -12.75
CA PRO A 353 25.01 -10.46 -11.41
C PRO A 353 24.44 -9.21 -10.71
N PHE A 354 24.24 -8.10 -11.42
CA PHE A 354 23.66 -6.88 -10.84
C PHE A 354 22.19 -7.04 -10.48
N ILE A 355 21.45 -7.83 -11.24
CA ILE A 355 20.05 -8.15 -10.95
C ILE A 355 19.92 -9.12 -9.78
N MET A 356 20.82 -10.10 -9.69
CA MET A 356 20.90 -10.96 -8.51
C MET A 356 21.21 -10.14 -7.26
N LEU A 357 22.14 -9.19 -7.36
CA LEU A 357 22.47 -8.26 -6.28
C LEU A 357 21.27 -7.38 -5.90
N TYR A 358 20.51 -6.90 -6.88
CA TYR A 358 19.26 -6.16 -6.64
C TYR A 358 18.27 -6.98 -5.80
N PHE A 359 17.94 -8.20 -6.21
CA PHE A 359 16.99 -9.02 -5.45
C PHE A 359 17.55 -9.51 -4.11
N GLY A 360 18.86 -9.76 -4.02
CA GLY A 360 19.53 -10.17 -2.78
C GLY A 360 19.50 -9.06 -1.72
N PHE A 361 19.99 -7.85 -2.05
CA PHE A 361 19.89 -6.71 -1.13
C PHE A 361 18.45 -6.26 -0.93
N GLY A 362 17.63 -6.31 -1.99
CA GLY A 362 16.20 -6.04 -1.93
C GLY A 362 15.50 -6.90 -0.90
N TYR A 363 15.79 -8.21 -0.82
CA TYR A 363 15.23 -9.10 0.18
C TYR A 363 15.49 -8.59 1.61
N ILE A 364 16.74 -8.26 1.93
CA ILE A 364 17.13 -7.76 3.26
C ILE A 364 16.42 -6.43 3.56
N VAL A 365 16.45 -5.48 2.62
CA VAL A 365 15.85 -4.15 2.80
C VAL A 365 14.34 -4.22 2.96
N HIS A 366 13.67 -5.02 2.13
CA HIS A 366 12.22 -5.18 2.20
C HIS A 366 11.79 -5.94 3.44
N PHE A 367 12.53 -6.97 3.85
CA PHE A 367 12.28 -7.67 5.11
C PHE A 367 12.38 -6.72 6.31
N TYR A 368 13.49 -6.00 6.42
CA TYR A 368 13.67 -4.98 7.47
C TYR A 368 12.55 -3.94 7.47
N SER A 369 12.19 -3.43 6.28
CA SER A 369 11.14 -2.42 6.14
C SER A 369 9.76 -2.94 6.54
N MET A 370 9.43 -4.19 6.23
CA MET A 370 8.13 -4.78 6.59
C MET A 370 8.03 -5.09 8.08
N VAL A 371 9.14 -5.48 8.73
CA VAL A 371 9.15 -5.84 10.16
C VAL A 371 9.19 -4.60 11.05
N TYR A 372 10.06 -3.63 10.76
CA TYR A 372 10.35 -2.53 11.68
C TYR A 372 9.72 -1.19 11.31
N VAL A 373 9.38 -0.98 10.04
CA VAL A 373 9.04 0.36 9.54
C VAL A 373 7.59 0.50 9.11
N MET A 374 7.08 -0.47 8.36
CA MET A 374 5.79 -0.35 7.70
C MET A 374 4.68 -1.03 8.51
N ARG A 375 3.50 -0.41 8.52
CA ARG A 375 2.28 -1.03 9.07
C ARG A 375 1.30 -1.27 7.93
N PRO A 376 0.96 -2.53 7.58
CA PRO A 376 -0.05 -2.79 6.57
C PRO A 376 -1.42 -2.28 7.06
N PRO A 377 -2.16 -1.50 6.25
CA PRO A 377 -3.48 -0.99 6.64
C PRO A 377 -4.58 -2.06 6.58
N PHE A 378 -4.35 -3.14 5.85
CA PHE A 378 -5.27 -4.25 5.65
C PHE A 378 -4.48 -5.53 5.34
N HIS A 379 -5.11 -6.68 5.58
CA HIS A 379 -4.56 -7.99 5.20
C HIS A 379 -5.22 -8.52 3.93
N SER A 380 -4.46 -8.67 2.84
CA SER A 380 -4.98 -9.15 1.55
C SER A 380 -4.99 -10.69 1.39
N GLY A 381 -4.44 -11.43 2.36
CA GLY A 381 -4.33 -12.90 2.29
C GLY A 381 -3.50 -13.42 1.11
N GLY A 382 -2.53 -12.65 0.61
CA GLY A 382 -1.69 -13.07 -0.51
C GLY A 382 -2.36 -12.98 -1.90
N ARG A 383 -3.59 -12.45 -2.00
CA ARG A 383 -4.38 -12.35 -3.26
C ARG A 383 -3.73 -11.53 -4.39
N MET A 384 -2.65 -10.82 -4.10
CA MET A 384 -1.83 -10.09 -5.08
C MET A 384 -0.84 -11.01 -5.82
N TRP A 385 -0.37 -12.08 -5.18
CA TRP A 385 0.64 -12.99 -5.74
C TRP A 385 0.23 -13.63 -7.08
N PRO A 386 -0.98 -14.20 -7.25
CA PRO A 386 -1.38 -14.78 -8.53
C PRO A 386 -1.35 -13.77 -9.68
N LYS A 387 -1.63 -12.48 -9.39
CA LYS A 387 -1.55 -11.42 -10.41
C LYS A 387 -0.11 -11.11 -10.77
N THR A 388 0.78 -10.97 -9.78
CA THR A 388 2.21 -10.73 -9.99
C THR A 388 2.85 -11.89 -10.75
N PHE A 389 2.60 -13.13 -10.34
CA PHE A 389 3.10 -14.33 -10.99
C PHE A 389 2.65 -14.43 -12.45
N ASN A 390 1.37 -14.15 -12.73
CA ASN A 390 0.87 -14.07 -14.10
C ASN A 390 1.59 -13.02 -14.96
N ARG A 391 1.96 -11.88 -14.36
CA ARG A 391 2.78 -10.87 -15.06
C ARG A 391 4.20 -11.38 -15.29
N MET A 392 4.83 -12.06 -14.34
CA MET A 392 6.15 -12.67 -14.52
C MET A 392 6.15 -13.67 -15.68
N LEU A 393 5.15 -14.55 -15.76
CA LEU A 393 5.01 -15.47 -16.89
C LEU A 393 4.77 -14.74 -18.22
N LEU A 394 3.96 -13.68 -18.22
CA LEU A 394 3.76 -12.85 -19.41
C LEU A 394 5.07 -12.23 -19.89
N ILE A 395 5.93 -11.74 -18.98
CA ILE A 395 7.24 -11.20 -19.32
C ILE A 395 8.11 -12.26 -20.01
N ILE A 396 8.14 -13.48 -19.47
CA ILE A 396 8.90 -14.60 -20.06
C ILE A 396 8.38 -14.94 -21.46
N VAL A 397 7.05 -15.02 -21.63
CA VAL A 397 6.43 -15.29 -22.93
C VAL A 397 6.77 -14.19 -23.95
N VAL A 398 6.64 -12.91 -23.56
CA VAL A 398 6.99 -11.77 -24.41
C VAL A 398 8.47 -11.83 -24.80
N PHE A 399 9.36 -12.13 -23.85
CA PHE A 399 10.78 -12.30 -24.12
C PHE A 399 11.08 -13.43 -25.11
N GLN A 400 10.45 -14.60 -24.94
CA GLN A 400 10.64 -15.72 -25.86
C GLN A 400 10.19 -15.37 -27.29
N VAL A 401 9.06 -14.67 -27.44
CA VAL A 401 8.59 -14.15 -28.73
C VAL A 401 9.60 -13.16 -29.32
N LEU A 402 10.12 -12.23 -28.52
CA LEU A 402 11.16 -11.28 -28.96
C LEU A 402 12.44 -12.01 -29.40
N MET A 403 12.87 -13.04 -28.68
CA MET A 403 14.07 -13.82 -29.05
C MET A 403 13.89 -14.60 -30.34
N ILE A 404 12.71 -15.18 -30.58
CA ILE A 404 12.37 -15.83 -31.86
C ILE A 404 12.53 -14.82 -33.01
N GLY A 405 12.03 -13.60 -32.83
CA GLY A 405 12.18 -12.50 -33.78
C GLY A 405 13.65 -12.12 -34.03
N VAL A 406 14.42 -11.89 -32.96
CA VAL A 406 15.85 -11.54 -33.04
C VAL A 406 16.66 -12.61 -33.78
N PHE A 407 16.48 -13.89 -33.44
CA PHE A 407 17.21 -14.99 -34.08
C PHE A 407 16.77 -15.24 -35.52
N GLY A 408 15.48 -15.02 -35.83
CA GLY A 408 14.96 -15.09 -37.19
C GLY A 408 15.63 -14.07 -38.11
N LEU A 409 15.80 -12.84 -37.63
CA LEU A 409 16.43 -11.75 -38.40
C LEU A 409 17.93 -11.95 -38.60
N LYS A 410 18.63 -12.58 -37.64
CA LYS A 410 20.05 -12.93 -37.76
C LYS A 410 20.32 -14.11 -38.70
N LYS A 411 19.35 -14.49 -39.56
CA LYS A 411 19.42 -15.56 -40.57
C LYS A 411 19.78 -16.96 -40.03
N ASN A 412 19.61 -17.19 -38.73
CA ASN A 412 19.85 -18.49 -38.10
C ASN A 412 18.52 -19.21 -37.89
N ALA A 413 17.95 -19.73 -38.98
CA ALA A 413 16.64 -20.41 -38.98
C ALA A 413 16.58 -21.60 -38.00
N VAL A 414 17.68 -22.33 -37.83
CA VAL A 414 17.78 -23.46 -36.89
C VAL A 414 17.61 -23.00 -35.44
N VAL A 415 18.23 -21.88 -35.06
CA VAL A 415 18.16 -21.34 -33.69
C VAL A 415 16.79 -20.75 -33.40
N SER A 416 16.18 -20.08 -34.38
CA SER A 416 14.80 -19.57 -34.29
C SER A 416 13.77 -20.71 -34.19
N ALA A 417 13.99 -21.81 -34.92
CA ALA A 417 13.14 -23.00 -34.80
C ALA A 417 13.29 -23.68 -33.42
N LEU A 418 14.51 -23.75 -32.88
CA LEU A 418 14.79 -24.36 -31.58
C LEU A 418 14.29 -23.52 -30.39
N SER A 419 14.00 -22.23 -30.58
CA SER A 419 13.40 -21.38 -29.54
C SER A 419 11.87 -21.45 -29.48
N LEU A 420 11.21 -22.14 -30.43
CA LEU A 420 9.77 -22.38 -30.41
C LEU A 420 9.33 -23.37 -29.29
N PRO A 421 9.94 -24.56 -29.10
CA PRO A 421 9.52 -25.49 -28.05
C PRO A 421 9.47 -24.88 -26.63
N PRO A 422 10.47 -24.09 -26.18
CA PRO A 422 10.39 -23.41 -24.88
C PRO A 422 9.18 -22.48 -24.73
N LEU A 423 8.72 -21.82 -25.81
CA LEU A 423 7.51 -20.99 -25.80
C LEU A 423 6.25 -21.83 -25.59
N PHE A 424 6.14 -22.98 -26.27
CA PHE A 424 5.03 -23.89 -26.06
C PHE A 424 5.02 -24.45 -24.63
N PHE A 425 6.18 -24.85 -24.11
CA PHE A 425 6.28 -25.34 -22.73
C PHE A 425 5.90 -24.28 -21.70
N THR A 426 6.30 -23.02 -21.85
CA THR A 426 5.91 -21.96 -20.91
C THR A 426 4.43 -21.62 -20.97
N ILE A 427 3.81 -21.65 -22.16
CA ILE A 427 2.37 -21.46 -22.32
C ILE A 427 1.60 -22.61 -21.66
N ILE A 428 2.01 -23.86 -21.92
CA ILE A 428 1.42 -25.04 -21.27
C ILE A 428 1.59 -24.95 -19.75
N PHE A 429 2.78 -24.63 -19.27
CA PHE A 429 3.06 -24.45 -17.86
C PHE A 429 2.17 -23.37 -17.24
N LYS A 430 2.02 -22.21 -17.89
CA LYS A 430 1.10 -21.16 -17.45
C LYS A 430 -0.34 -21.66 -17.37
N ILE A 431 -0.83 -22.36 -18.39
CA ILE A 431 -2.19 -22.91 -18.42
C ILE A 431 -2.37 -23.91 -17.27
N VAL A 432 -1.44 -24.84 -17.09
CA VAL A 432 -1.45 -25.82 -15.99
C VAL A 432 -1.49 -25.11 -14.64
N ILE A 433 -0.57 -24.18 -14.38
CA ILE A 433 -0.51 -23.47 -13.10
C ILE A 433 -1.80 -22.68 -12.85
N MET A 434 -2.36 -22.04 -13.87
CA MET A 434 -3.61 -21.30 -13.74
C MET A 434 -4.81 -22.22 -13.46
N LEU A 435 -4.87 -23.38 -14.10
CA LEU A 435 -5.94 -24.35 -13.86
C LEU A 435 -5.89 -24.96 -12.46
N TYR A 436 -4.70 -25.32 -11.97
CA TYR A 436 -4.53 -25.99 -10.68
C TYR A 436 -4.44 -25.00 -9.51
N PHE A 437 -3.53 -24.03 -9.58
CA PHE A 437 -3.18 -23.19 -8.43
C PHE A 437 -3.97 -21.88 -8.35
N GLU A 438 -4.37 -21.28 -9.48
CA GLU A 438 -5.18 -20.06 -9.39
C GLU A 438 -6.56 -20.36 -8.78
N ARG A 439 -7.12 -21.53 -9.12
CA ARG A 439 -8.39 -22.01 -8.57
C ARG A 439 -8.31 -22.26 -7.06
N VAL A 440 -7.18 -22.78 -6.57
CA VAL A 440 -6.91 -22.98 -5.13
C VAL A 440 -6.60 -21.66 -4.42
N SER A 441 -5.96 -20.70 -5.11
CA SER A 441 -5.59 -19.41 -4.50
C SER A 441 -6.77 -18.46 -4.21
N LYS A 442 -7.97 -18.76 -4.73
CA LYS A 442 -9.16 -17.89 -4.64
C LYS A 442 -10.04 -18.21 -3.41
N PRO A 443 -10.48 -19.47 -3.19
CA PRO A 443 -11.08 -19.92 -1.95
C PRO A 443 -10.02 -20.42 -0.96
N MET A 444 -10.16 -20.11 0.31
CA MET A 444 -9.36 -20.72 1.38
C MET A 444 -9.74 -22.21 1.46
N GLU A 445 -8.75 -23.11 1.48
CA GLU A 445 -9.00 -24.56 1.56
C GLU A 445 -9.77 -24.91 2.84
N LEU A 446 -10.62 -25.94 2.78
CA LEU A 446 -11.30 -26.50 3.95
C LEU A 446 -10.36 -27.53 4.58
N ASP A 447 -9.31 -27.05 5.25
CA ASP A 447 -8.38 -27.96 5.91
C ASP A 447 -8.97 -28.50 7.21
N LYS A 448 -8.82 -29.81 7.42
CA LYS A 448 -9.24 -30.49 8.66
C LYS A 448 -8.44 -30.02 9.88
N GLU A 449 -7.28 -29.40 9.67
CA GLU A 449 -6.48 -28.79 10.72
C GLU A 449 -7.03 -27.42 11.14
N GLU A 450 -7.60 -26.64 10.22
CA GLU A 450 -8.35 -25.43 10.59
C GLU A 450 -9.61 -25.80 11.40
N GLU A 451 -10.28 -26.92 11.08
CA GLU A 451 -11.42 -27.41 11.89
C GLU A 451 -10.98 -27.84 13.30
N LYS A 452 -9.71 -28.21 13.49
CA LYS A 452 -9.12 -28.47 14.82
C LYS A 452 -8.67 -27.19 15.52
N SER A 453 -8.14 -26.21 14.80
CA SER A 453 -7.76 -24.92 15.38
C SER A 453 -8.99 -24.10 15.76
N GLU A 454 -10.05 -24.13 14.96
CA GLU A 454 -11.34 -23.48 15.25
C GLU A 454 -11.98 -24.08 16.51
N LYS A 455 -11.95 -25.42 16.66
CA LYS A 455 -12.37 -26.10 17.91
C LYS A 455 -11.45 -25.84 19.10
N ALA A 456 -10.18 -25.51 18.86
CA ALA A 456 -9.25 -25.14 19.92
C ALA A 456 -9.44 -23.68 20.34
N GLU A 457 -9.70 -22.77 19.40
CA GLU A 457 -10.01 -21.37 19.65
C GLU A 457 -11.38 -21.21 20.32
N GLU A 458 -12.41 -21.98 19.93
CA GLU A 458 -13.70 -22.01 20.64
C GLU A 458 -13.51 -22.45 22.10
N LYS A 459 -12.67 -23.45 22.37
CA LYS A 459 -12.35 -23.89 23.73
C LYS A 459 -11.59 -22.84 24.53
N VAL A 460 -10.62 -22.16 23.91
CA VAL A 460 -9.86 -21.10 24.58
C VAL A 460 -10.74 -19.88 24.85
N GLN A 461 -11.69 -19.56 23.97
CA GLN A 461 -12.65 -18.48 24.18
C GLN A 461 -13.66 -18.83 25.29
N GLU A 462 -14.15 -20.08 25.35
CA GLU A 462 -15.00 -20.57 26.45
C GLU A 462 -14.24 -20.60 27.79
N GLU A 463 -12.97 -21.03 27.81
CA GLU A 463 -12.12 -21.01 29.01
C GLU A 463 -11.80 -19.57 29.47
N ALA A 464 -11.54 -18.65 28.54
CA ALA A 464 -11.30 -17.23 28.86
C ALA A 464 -12.57 -16.54 29.39
N ASP A 465 -13.74 -16.87 28.84
CA ASP A 465 -15.04 -16.37 29.33
C ASP A 465 -15.38 -16.96 30.71
N GLU A 466 -15.04 -18.23 31.00
CA GLU A 466 -15.15 -18.83 32.35
C GLU A 466 -14.18 -18.21 33.36
N GLU A 467 -12.93 -17.93 32.98
CA GLU A 467 -11.96 -17.24 33.83
C GLU A 467 -12.38 -15.80 34.11
N TYR A 468 -12.94 -15.10 33.10
CA TYR A 468 -13.54 -13.77 33.28
C TYR A 468 -14.77 -13.81 34.17
N LEU A 469 -15.61 -14.84 34.05
CA LEU A 469 -16.79 -15.05 34.91
C LEU A 469 -16.39 -15.40 36.36
N GLN A 470 -15.33 -16.17 36.57
CA GLN A 470 -14.77 -16.44 37.90
C GLN A 470 -14.11 -15.20 38.51
N ALA A 471 -13.37 -14.42 37.71
CA ALA A 471 -12.81 -13.14 38.15
C ALA A 471 -13.92 -12.12 38.46
N ALA A 472 -14.99 -12.06 37.66
CA ALA A 472 -16.16 -11.25 37.92
C ALA A 472 -16.95 -11.72 39.15
N HIS A 473 -17.06 -13.03 39.37
CA HIS A 473 -17.69 -13.61 40.57
C HIS A 473 -16.88 -13.30 41.83
N ASN A 474 -15.55 -13.43 41.79
CA ASN A 474 -14.66 -13.04 42.89
C ASN A 474 -14.68 -11.53 43.15
N CYS A 475 -14.79 -10.71 42.10
CA CYS A 475 -14.94 -9.25 42.21
C CYS A 475 -16.32 -8.85 42.78
N PHE A 476 -17.38 -9.61 42.45
CA PHE A 476 -18.74 -9.43 42.97
C PHE A 476 -18.86 -9.84 44.45
N VAL A 477 -18.15 -10.89 44.87
CA VAL A 477 -18.05 -11.29 46.27
C VAL A 477 -17.20 -10.29 47.07
N ALA A 478 -16.15 -9.70 46.47
CA ALA A 478 -15.35 -8.65 47.08
C ALA A 478 -16.09 -7.29 47.23
N THR A 479 -17.20 -7.07 46.52
CA THR A 479 -17.94 -5.79 46.55
C THR A 479 -18.94 -5.63 47.69
N THR A 480 -19.06 -6.59 48.61
CA THR A 480 -19.77 -6.38 49.90
C THR A 480 -18.88 -5.81 51.01
N THR A 481 -17.59 -5.58 50.73
CA THR A 481 -16.71 -4.80 51.61
C THR A 481 -16.07 -3.69 50.80
N VAL A 482 -16.54 -2.46 51.00
CA VAL A 482 -16.04 -1.26 50.31
C VAL A 482 -14.59 -0.99 50.74
N PRO A 483 -13.60 -1.04 49.85
CA PRO A 483 -12.23 -0.62 50.16
C PRO A 483 -12.18 0.91 50.20
N GLY A 484 -11.82 1.46 51.37
CA GLY A 484 -11.75 2.90 51.62
C GLY A 484 -10.56 3.60 50.94
N LEU A 485 -10.61 3.74 49.61
CA LEU A 485 -9.57 4.46 48.84
C LEU A 485 -10.14 5.44 47.81
N PHE A 486 -11.29 6.06 48.10
CA PHE A 486 -11.76 7.27 47.43
C PHE A 486 -12.53 8.13 48.43
N LEU A 487 -11.79 8.88 49.26
CA LEU A 487 -12.34 10.01 49.99
C LEU A 487 -12.19 11.26 49.13
N LEU A 488 -13.31 11.94 48.89
CA LEU A 488 -13.33 13.29 48.34
C LEU A 488 -12.71 14.25 49.35
N SER A 489 -12.12 15.34 48.87
CA SER A 489 -11.40 16.37 49.64
C SER A 489 -12.23 17.09 50.73
N THR A 490 -13.42 16.63 51.08
CA THR A 490 -14.39 17.35 51.93
C THR A 490 -14.86 16.58 53.16
N ASP A 491 -14.29 15.41 53.47
CA ASP A 491 -14.77 14.59 54.59
C ASP A 491 -13.94 14.78 55.87
N ASP A 492 -14.63 14.98 57.00
CA ASP A 492 -14.08 15.31 58.34
C ASP A 492 -13.32 14.13 58.99
N PRO A 493 -12.21 14.36 59.72
CA PRO A 493 -11.26 13.32 60.12
C PRO A 493 -11.58 12.61 61.45
N SER A 494 -12.83 12.58 61.91
CA SER A 494 -13.17 11.94 63.18
C SER A 494 -14.17 10.80 63.00
N GLU A 495 -13.69 9.64 62.58
CA GLU A 495 -14.14 8.32 63.06
C GLU A 495 -13.26 7.22 62.45
N SER A 496 -12.17 6.91 63.16
CA SER A 496 -11.33 5.75 62.89
C SER A 496 -11.63 4.66 63.91
N ASN A 497 -12.00 3.47 63.44
CA ASN A 497 -11.87 2.22 64.19
C ASN A 497 -11.30 1.16 63.24
N GLY A 498 -10.04 0.80 63.46
CA GLY A 498 -9.32 -0.21 62.69
C GLY A 498 -9.74 -1.65 63.02
N PRO A 499 -9.31 -2.63 62.20
CA PRO A 499 -9.76 -4.01 62.31
C PRO A 499 -9.03 -4.80 63.40
N THR A 500 -9.75 -5.74 64.02
CA THR A 500 -9.28 -6.72 64.99
C THR A 500 -8.52 -7.89 64.34
N ASN A 501 -7.66 -8.53 65.14
CA ASN A 501 -6.50 -9.36 64.79
C ASN A 501 -6.73 -10.75 64.12
N GLU A 502 -7.82 -11.01 63.39
CA GLU A 502 -8.05 -12.37 62.81
C GLU A 502 -7.67 -12.55 61.33
N ASP A 503 -7.41 -11.49 60.55
CA ASP A 503 -7.12 -11.62 59.10
C ASP A 503 -5.63 -11.69 58.71
N LYS A 504 -4.72 -11.91 59.66
CA LYS A 504 -3.27 -11.97 59.38
C LYS A 504 -2.73 -13.35 58.97
N ALA A 505 -3.57 -14.36 58.80
CA ALA A 505 -3.11 -15.73 58.55
C ALA A 505 -2.96 -16.13 57.06
N ASP A 506 -3.68 -15.52 56.12
CA ASP A 506 -3.75 -16.05 54.75
C ASP A 506 -3.05 -15.23 53.65
N ILE A 507 -2.28 -14.19 54.03
CA ILE A 507 -1.45 -13.41 53.08
C ILE A 507 0.02 -13.51 53.48
N GLN A 508 0.54 -14.74 53.54
CA GLN A 508 1.99 -14.97 53.62
C GLN A 508 2.49 -16.15 52.78
N GLY A 509 1.70 -16.57 51.79
CA GLY A 509 2.03 -17.70 50.92
C GLY A 509 1.92 -17.41 49.43
N SER A 510 2.53 -16.34 48.91
CA SER A 510 2.85 -16.22 47.46
C SER A 510 3.67 -14.96 47.16
N SER A 511 4.91 -14.89 47.65
CA SER A 511 5.94 -14.03 47.05
C SER A 511 7.31 -14.55 47.47
N GLY A 512 7.87 -15.43 46.64
CA GLY A 512 9.15 -16.07 46.93
C GLY A 512 9.48 -17.23 46.02
N ALA A 513 9.38 -17.05 44.69
CA ALA A 513 10.06 -17.89 43.70
C ALA A 513 9.83 -17.32 42.29
N LYS A 514 10.83 -16.59 41.76
CA LYS A 514 11.27 -16.56 40.35
C LYS A 514 12.08 -15.28 40.09
N ASP A 515 13.27 -15.24 40.68
CA ASP A 515 14.40 -14.42 40.25
C ASP A 515 15.68 -15.14 40.70
N GLN A 516 15.99 -16.26 40.05
CA GLN A 516 17.31 -16.92 40.09
C GLN A 516 17.35 -18.13 39.13
N GLU A 517 17.15 -17.92 37.83
CA GLU A 517 17.50 -18.94 36.83
C GLU A 517 17.70 -18.34 35.41
N THR A 518 18.53 -17.30 35.31
CA THR A 518 19.05 -16.79 34.03
C THR A 518 20.47 -16.27 34.23
N THR A 519 21.32 -17.03 34.91
CA THR A 519 22.78 -16.82 34.90
C THR A 519 23.48 -18.12 35.25
N LYS A 520 23.57 -19.05 34.28
CA LYS A 520 24.54 -20.17 34.15
C LYS A 520 24.01 -21.17 33.12
N LEU A 521 24.27 -20.94 31.84
CA LEU A 521 24.35 -21.98 30.79
C LEU A 521 25.11 -21.38 29.59
N VAL A 522 26.35 -21.00 29.85
CA VAL A 522 27.46 -21.00 28.89
C VAL A 522 28.56 -21.80 29.59
N GLU A 523 29.14 -22.75 28.87
CA GLU A 523 30.23 -23.69 29.21
C GLU A 523 29.88 -25.11 29.70
N ALA A 524 30.49 -26.03 28.95
CA ALA A 524 30.86 -27.41 29.25
C ALA A 524 29.82 -28.51 29.04
N ASP A 525 29.76 -28.99 27.78
CA ASP A 525 29.68 -30.43 27.51
C ASP A 525 30.82 -30.81 26.54
N SER A 526 31.94 -31.22 27.12
CA SER A 526 33.02 -31.98 26.49
C SER A 526 33.46 -33.06 27.49
N PRO A 527 33.44 -34.36 27.12
CA PRO A 527 33.95 -35.41 27.99
C PRO A 527 35.42 -35.71 27.69
N GLN A 528 36.28 -35.50 28.68
CA GLN A 528 37.51 -36.32 28.88
C GLN A 528 37.09 -37.50 29.77
N GLU A 529 37.57 -38.74 29.64
CA GLU A 529 38.97 -39.14 29.71
C GLU A 529 39.08 -40.67 29.45
N THR A 530 40.13 -41.13 28.76
CA THR A 530 40.87 -42.38 29.07
C THR A 530 42.12 -42.48 28.19
N THR A 531 43.27 -42.41 28.86
CA THR A 531 44.67 -42.64 28.46
C THR A 531 44.99 -44.15 28.28
N PRO A 532 46.25 -44.62 28.16
CA PRO A 532 47.38 -44.26 27.27
C PRO A 532 48.02 -45.51 26.57
N MET A 533 48.64 -45.33 25.39
CA MET A 533 49.95 -45.87 24.96
C MET A 533 50.20 -45.53 23.49
#